data_AF-A0A353GVZ7-F1
#
_entry.id   AF-A0A353GVZ7-F1
#
_cell.length_a   1.000
_cell.length_b   1.000
_cell.length_c   1.000
_cell.angle_alpha   90.00
_cell.angle_beta   90.00
_cell.angle_gamma   90.00
#
_symmetry.space_group_name_H-M   'P 1'
#
loop_
_entity.id
_entity.type
_entity.pdbx_description
1 polymer ?
#
loop_
_entity_poly.entity_id
_entity_poly.type
_entity_poly.pdbx_seq_one_letter_code
_entity_poly.pdbx_strand_id
1 'polypeptide(L)'
;DLKIQGYDMIFACGENVVIQDHDSFDSQLDPEKEADLLLKNIMNTVKAVPSLKITPSKITKRIIYLGHQRAITQKHESVSKGRMGWHIRKSHDQKLIKKLQNG
;
A
#
# COMPACT_ATOMS: atom_id res chain seq x y z
N ASP A 1 -6.62 0.87 -13.47
CA ASP A 1 -7.00 2.29 -13.34
C ASP A 1 -7.76 2.39 -12.01
N LEU A 2 -7.58 3.46 -11.23
CA LEU A 2 -8.25 3.66 -9.92
C LEU A 2 -9.57 4.42 -10.05
N LYS A 3 -10.00 4.71 -11.27
CA LYS A 3 -11.31 5.30 -11.55
C LYS A 3 -12.43 4.32 -11.23
N ILE A 4 -13.50 4.82 -10.62
CA ILE A 4 -14.72 4.04 -10.45
C ILE A 4 -15.37 3.86 -11.82
N GLN A 5 -15.70 2.62 -12.19
CA GLN A 5 -16.38 2.35 -13.46
C GLN A 5 -17.69 3.16 -13.53
N GLY A 6 -17.88 3.89 -14.63
CA GLY A 6 -19.03 4.78 -14.85
C GLY A 6 -18.83 6.22 -14.39
N TYR A 7 -17.69 6.57 -13.78
CA TYR A 7 -17.39 7.93 -13.34
C TYR A 7 -15.95 8.34 -13.69
N ASP A 8 -15.78 9.19 -14.71
CA ASP A 8 -14.45 9.58 -15.22
C ASP A 8 -13.62 10.45 -14.27
N MET A 9 -14.28 11.11 -13.31
CA MET A 9 -13.68 12.06 -12.36
C MET A 9 -13.75 11.61 -10.91
N ILE A 10 -14.26 10.40 -10.63
CA ILE A 10 -14.29 9.86 -9.27
C ILE A 10 -13.23 8.78 -9.13
N PHE A 11 -12.35 8.98 -8.17
CA PHE A 11 -11.27 8.07 -7.83
C PHE A 11 -11.49 7.53 -6.41
N ALA A 12 -11.15 6.26 -6.19
CA ALA A 12 -11.20 5.64 -4.88
C ALA A 12 -9.83 5.06 -4.49
N CYS A 13 -9.55 4.99 -3.19
CA CYS A 13 -8.32 4.44 -2.62
C CYS A 13 -8.64 3.65 -1.33
N GLY A 14 -7.85 2.63 -0.99
CA GLY A 14 -7.86 1.95 0.30
C GLY A 14 -8.82 0.77 0.38
N GLU A 15 -9.29 0.44 1.58
CA GLU A 15 -10.09 -0.79 1.84
C GLU A 15 -11.40 -0.87 1.06
N ASN A 16 -11.90 0.27 0.55
CA ASN A 16 -13.13 0.34 -0.23
C ASN A 16 -12.92 0.09 -1.73
N VAL A 17 -11.68 -0.12 -2.20
CA VAL A 17 -11.36 -0.38 -3.60
C VAL A 17 -11.19 -1.87 -3.82
N VAL A 18 -12.15 -2.50 -4.48
CA VAL A 18 -11.99 -3.86 -4.99
C VAL A 18 -11.19 -3.79 -6.29
N ILE A 19 -9.89 -4.04 -6.20
CA ILE A 19 -9.06 -4.25 -7.39
C ILE A 19 -9.42 -5.63 -7.94
N GLN A 20 -10.15 -5.65 -9.07
CA GLN A 20 -10.43 -6.88 -9.81
C GLN A 20 -9.17 -7.39 -10.51
N ASP A 21 -8.18 -7.84 -9.74
CA ASP A 21 -7.15 -8.71 -10.26
C ASP A 21 -7.65 -10.14 -10.12
N HIS A 22 -7.99 -10.75 -11.27
CA HIS A 22 -8.17 -12.18 -11.38
C HIS A 22 -6.94 -12.89 -10.77
N ASP A 23 -7.19 -13.82 -9.84
CA ASP A 23 -6.24 -14.79 -9.27
C ASP A 23 -5.43 -14.46 -7.99
N SER A 24 -5.68 -13.36 -7.26
CA SER A 24 -5.07 -13.27 -5.92
C SER A 24 -5.88 -12.54 -4.87
N PHE A 25 -6.33 -13.29 -3.86
CA PHE A 25 -6.81 -12.80 -2.55
C PHE A 25 -5.74 -11.99 -1.76
N ASP A 26 -4.56 -11.76 -2.33
CA ASP A 26 -3.37 -11.23 -1.65
C ASP A 26 -2.83 -9.92 -2.28
N SER A 27 -3.48 -9.35 -3.29
CA SER A 27 -3.06 -8.08 -3.93
C SER A 27 -3.49 -6.85 -3.13
N GLN A 28 -3.31 -6.85 -1.81
CA GLN A 28 -3.36 -5.59 -1.06
C GLN A 28 -2.18 -4.72 -1.53
N LEU A 29 -2.47 -3.62 -2.22
CA LEU A 29 -1.45 -2.61 -2.49
C LEU A 29 -1.07 -1.91 -1.18
N ASP A 30 0.19 -1.52 -1.07
CA ASP A 30 0.64 -0.62 -0.02
C ASP A 30 -0.18 0.68 -0.13
N PRO A 31 -0.97 1.05 0.90
CA PRO A 31 -1.87 2.21 0.83
C PRO A 31 -1.13 3.52 0.48
N GLU A 32 0.14 3.67 0.89
CA GLU A 32 0.96 4.83 0.51
C GLU A 32 1.19 4.89 -1.01
N LYS A 33 1.44 3.75 -1.65
CA LYS A 33 1.65 3.67 -3.11
C LYS A 33 0.36 3.88 -3.86
N GLU A 34 -0.75 3.38 -3.34
CA GLU A 34 -2.08 3.57 -3.92
C GLU A 34 -2.45 5.06 -3.91
N ALA A 35 -2.24 5.76 -2.79
CA ALA A 35 -2.47 7.19 -2.67
C ALA A 35 -1.56 8.03 -3.60
N ASP A 36 -0.29 7.66 -3.74
CA ASP A 36 0.64 8.33 -4.69
C ASP A 36 0.21 8.13 -6.16
N LEU A 37 -0.23 6.94 -6.52
CA LEU A 37 -0.80 6.64 -7.84
C LEU A 37 -2.08 7.42 -8.10
N LEU A 38 -2.95 7.52 -7.10
CA LEU A 38 -4.19 8.32 -7.16
C LEU A 38 -3.88 9.78 -7.48
N LEU A 39 -2.96 10.40 -6.72
CA LEU A 39 -2.55 11.78 -6.91
C LEU A 39 -1.96 12.01 -8.31
N LYS A 40 -1.09 11.11 -8.78
CA LYS A 40 -0.53 11.17 -10.13
C LYS A 40 -1.62 11.07 -11.21
N ASN A 41 -2.61 10.21 -11.01
CA ASN A 41 -3.72 10.05 -11.95
C ASN A 41 -4.66 11.27 -11.96
N ILE A 42 -4.92 11.89 -10.81
CA ILE A 42 -5.66 13.16 -10.73
C ILE A 42 -4.89 14.24 -11.50
N MET A 43 -3.59 14.40 -11.26
CA MET A 43 -2.76 15.38 -11.96
C MET A 43 -2.69 15.12 -13.47
N ASN A 44 -2.60 13.87 -13.89
CA ASN A 44 -2.62 13.51 -15.31
C ASN A 44 -3.97 13.82 -15.96
N THR A 45 -5.08 13.61 -15.24
CA THR A 45 -6.43 13.96 -15.71
C THR A 45 -6.56 15.47 -15.93
N VAL A 46 -6.06 16.29 -14.99
CA VAL A 46 -6.02 17.75 -15.14
C VAL A 46 -5.17 18.18 -16.35
N LYS A 47 -4.11 17.42 -16.67
CA LYS A 47 -3.20 17.70 -17.78
C LYS A 47 -3.59 17.01 -19.10
N ALA A 48 -4.73 16.32 -19.16
CA ALA A 48 -5.15 15.49 -20.30
C ALA A 48 -4.10 14.44 -20.74
N VAL A 49 -3.31 13.93 -19.79
CA VAL A 49 -2.31 12.87 -19.99
C VAL A 49 -2.94 11.51 -19.62
N PRO A 50 -2.59 10.40 -20.30
CA PRO A 50 -3.08 9.07 -19.95
C PRO A 50 -2.81 8.70 -18.48
N SER A 51 -3.78 8.03 -17.86
CA SER A 51 -3.67 7.50 -16.49
C SER A 51 -2.63 6.39 -16.40
N LEU A 52 -1.88 6.37 -15.30
CA LEU A 52 -0.95 5.29 -14.98
C LEU A 52 -1.74 4.03 -14.61
N LYS A 53 -1.35 2.89 -15.22
CA LYS A 53 -1.89 1.58 -14.86
C LYS A 53 -1.24 1.11 -13.56
N ILE A 54 -2.04 0.50 -12.70
CA ILE A 54 -1.56 -0.17 -11.50
C ILE A 54 -0.84 -1.44 -11.95
N THR A 55 0.42 -1.57 -11.59
CA THR A 55 1.10 -2.87 -11.59
C THR A 55 1.01 -3.40 -10.16
N PRO A 56 0.24 -4.46 -9.89
CA PRO A 56 0.13 -5.00 -8.54
C PRO A 56 1.53 -5.42 -8.06
N SER A 57 2.08 -4.66 -7.12
CA SER A 57 3.34 -5.05 -6.47
C SER A 57 2.98 -6.03 -5.37
N LYS A 58 3.37 -7.30 -5.52
CA LYS A 58 3.21 -8.30 -4.46
C LYS A 58 3.73 -7.71 -3.15
N ILE A 59 2.94 -7.78 -2.08
CA ILE A 59 3.44 -7.41 -0.74
C ILE A 59 4.63 -8.32 -0.44
N THR A 60 5.83 -7.75 -0.52
CA THR A 60 7.06 -8.54 -0.36
C THR A 60 7.37 -8.80 1.12
N LYS A 61 6.70 -8.11 2.05
CA LYS A 61 6.98 -8.21 3.48
C LYS A 61 5.75 -7.93 4.35
N ARG A 62 5.37 -8.88 5.21
CA ARG A 62 4.36 -8.71 6.27
C ARG A 62 5.05 -8.78 7.64
N ILE A 63 4.70 -7.89 8.57
CA ILE A 63 5.23 -7.91 9.94
C ILE A 63 4.06 -7.85 10.92
N ILE A 64 3.94 -8.89 11.76
CA ILE A 64 2.91 -9.03 12.79
C ILE A 64 3.56 -8.85 14.17
N TYR A 65 3.03 -7.92 14.97
CA TYR A 65 3.47 -7.72 16.34
C TYR A 65 2.98 -8.83 17.27
N LEU A 66 3.88 -9.30 18.14
CA LEU A 66 3.54 -10.27 19.20
C LEU A 66 3.66 -9.66 20.60
N GLY A 67 3.93 -8.36 20.72
CA GLY A 67 4.27 -7.71 22.00
C GLY A 67 5.69 -8.03 22.49
N HIS A 68 6.11 -7.45 23.62
CA HIS A 68 7.41 -7.69 24.29
C HIS A 68 8.63 -7.64 23.34
N GLN A 69 8.67 -6.65 22.45
CA GLN A 69 9.71 -6.50 21.42
C GLN A 69 9.84 -7.70 20.48
N ARG A 70 8.77 -8.45 20.19
CA ARG A 70 8.79 -9.58 19.24
C ARG A 70 7.84 -9.33 18.08
N ALA A 71 8.25 -9.81 16.91
CA ALA A 71 7.40 -9.83 15.74
C ALA A 71 7.64 -11.09 14.91
N ILE A 72 6.62 -11.49 14.15
CA ILE A 72 6.73 -12.44 13.04
C ILE A 72 6.90 -11.61 11.78
N THR A 73 7.94 -11.89 11.00
CA THR A 73 8.19 -11.26 9.71
C THR A 73 8.13 -12.32 8.64
N GLN A 74 7.20 -12.17 7.70
CA GLN A 74 7.12 -12.95 6.49
C GLN A 74 7.70 -12.13 5.33
N LYS A 75 8.65 -12.68 4.59
CA LYS A 75 9.20 -12.09 3.37
C LYS A 75 9.24 -13.18 2.29
N HIS A 76 8.44 -13.04 1.24
CA HIS A 76 8.19 -14.13 0.29
C HIS A 76 7.80 -15.43 1.02
N GLU A 77 8.50 -16.53 0.75
CA GLU A 77 8.30 -17.84 1.39
C GLU A 77 9.02 -17.98 2.75
N SER A 78 9.85 -16.99 3.13
CA SER A 78 10.59 -17.04 4.40
C SER A 78 9.78 -16.44 5.54
N VAL A 79 9.67 -17.17 6.65
CA VAL A 79 9.08 -16.68 7.91
C VAL A 79 10.17 -16.64 8.98
N SER A 80 10.28 -15.51 9.66
CA SER A 80 11.23 -15.32 10.76
C SER A 80 10.53 -14.73 11.97
N LYS A 81 11.05 -15.05 13.17
CA LYS A 81 10.54 -14.53 14.45
C LYS A 81 11.70 -13.94 15.22
N GLY A 82 11.55 -12.71 15.71
CA GLY A 82 12.61 -12.10 16.50
C GLY A 82 12.35 -10.65 16.88
N ARG A 83 13.34 -10.06 17.55
CA ARG A 83 13.30 -8.64 17.96
C ARG A 83 13.50 -7.68 16.79
N MET A 84 14.28 -8.10 15.79
CA MET A 84 14.59 -7.26 14.64
C MET A 84 13.32 -6.83 13.87
N GLY A 85 12.40 -7.77 13.63
CA GLY A 85 11.12 -7.46 12.96
C GLY A 85 10.30 -6.40 13.72
N TRP A 86 10.33 -6.44 15.06
CA TRP A 86 9.62 -5.48 15.91
C TRP A 86 10.20 -4.08 15.78
N HIS A 87 11.53 -3.94 15.82
CA HIS A 87 12.21 -2.65 15.66
C HIS A 87 11.99 -2.07 14.27
N ILE A 88 12.05 -2.91 13.23
CA ILE A 88 11.80 -2.48 11.84
C ILE A 88 10.39 -1.90 11.72
N ARG A 89 9.37 -2.63 12.20
CA ARG A 89 7.99 -2.14 12.13
C ARG A 89 7.81 -0.85 12.93
N LYS A 90 8.40 -0.76 14.12
CA LYS A 90 8.28 0.43 14.98
C LYS A 90 8.90 1.66 14.33
N SER A 91 10.06 1.49 13.68
CA SER A 91 10.72 2.55 12.93
C SER A 91 9.89 3.00 11.72
N HIS A 92 9.29 2.06 10.99
CA HIS A 92 8.37 2.36 9.89
C HIS A 92 7.15 3.14 10.36
N ASP A 93 6.48 2.70 11.43
CA ASP A 93 5.30 3.38 11.96
C ASP A 93 5.65 4.81 12.42
N GLN A 94 6.80 4.99 13.09
CA GLN A 94 7.30 6.32 13.47
C GLN A 94 7.61 7.22 12.27
N LYS A 95 8.19 6.66 11.21
CA LYS A 95 8.47 7.39 9.97
C LYS A 95 7.18 7.84 9.30
N LEU A 96 6.15 6.99 9.26
CA LEU A 96 4.84 7.31 8.71
C LEU A 96 4.15 8.41 9.51
N ILE A 97 4.11 8.29 10.84
CA ILE A 97 3.53 9.33 11.71
C ILE A 97 4.22 10.69 11.46
N LYS A 98 5.56 10.71 11.40
CA LYS A 98 6.32 11.93 11.11
C LYS A 98 6.00 12.52 9.74
N LYS A 99 5.85 11.69 8.71
CA LYS A 99 5.43 12.15 7.37
C LYS A 99 4.05 12.81 7.40
N LEU A 100 3.10 12.22 8.14
CA LEU A 100 1.73 12.75 8.23
C LEU A 100 1.62 14.02 9.06
N GLN A 101 2.47 14.20 10.08
CA GLN A 101 2.47 15.41 10.91
C GLN A 101 3.15 16.60 10.24
N ASN A 102 4.12 16.35 9.35
CA ASN A 102 4.92 17.39 8.69
C ASN A 102 4.53 17.64 7.23
N GLY A 103 3.63 16.84 6.67
CA GLY A 103 3.06 17.03 5.34
C GLY A 103 1.84 17.92 5.39
#